data_AF-A0A9X1YVL8-F1
#
_entry.id   AF-A0A9X1YVL8-F1
#
_cell.length_a   1.000
_cell.length_b   1.000
_cell.length_c   1.000
_cell.angle_alpha   90.00
_cell.angle_beta   90.00
_cell.angle_gamma   90.00
#
_symmetry.space_group_name_H-M   'P 1'
#
loop_
_entity.id
_entity.type
_entity.pdbx_description
1 polymer ?
#
loop_
_entity_poly.entity_id
_entity_poly.type
_entity_poly.pdbx_seq_one_letter_code
_entity_poly.pdbx_strand_id
1 'polypeptide(L)'
;MPVTPAAFFFRLLRRLLSALVLMALGAVLMAGWLRFFDPSGFQMMRTTEALRIYGPQDDGVDYRLPAGTVLYFDQAFAEGHVRYRAYFNHKGPIAHESVEMKPEYGGRLFAPLWLETLTDDSDASPSVTTPH
;
A
#
# COMPACT_ATOMS: atom_id res chain seq x y z
N MET A 1 -35.48 -24.60 -46.30
CA MET A 1 -36.67 -24.60 -45.40
C MET A 1 -36.84 -23.19 -44.84
N PRO A 2 -38.00 -22.53 -45.03
CA PRO A 2 -38.22 -21.19 -44.49
C PRO A 2 -38.25 -21.24 -42.96
N VAL A 3 -37.46 -20.40 -42.31
CA VAL A 3 -37.46 -20.28 -40.85
C VAL A 3 -38.77 -19.58 -40.47
N THR A 4 -39.58 -20.20 -39.62
CA THR A 4 -40.83 -19.60 -39.16
C THR A 4 -40.52 -18.30 -38.40
N PRO A 5 -41.32 -17.23 -38.58
CA PRO A 5 -41.08 -15.92 -37.94
C PRO A 5 -40.98 -16.03 -36.41
N ALA A 6 -41.68 -16.99 -35.80
CA ALA A 6 -41.58 -17.32 -34.38
C ALA A 6 -40.18 -17.83 -33.98
N ALA A 7 -39.56 -18.70 -34.77
CA ALA A 7 -38.21 -19.22 -34.49
C ALA A 7 -37.12 -18.14 -34.67
N PHE A 8 -37.33 -17.19 -35.58
CA PHE A 8 -36.47 -16.02 -35.71
C PHE A 8 -36.60 -15.09 -34.50
N PHE A 9 -37.83 -14.82 -34.05
CA PHE A 9 -38.11 -13.99 -32.88
C PHE A 9 -37.54 -14.58 -31.59
N PHE A 10 -37.69 -15.89 -31.36
CA PHE A 10 -37.11 -16.57 -30.19
C PHE A 10 -35.57 -16.52 -30.18
N ARG A 11 -34.93 -16.66 -31.35
CA ARG A 11 -33.46 -16.54 -31.47
C ARG A 11 -32.99 -15.11 -31.19
N LEU A 12 -33.73 -14.12 -31.66
CA LEU A 12 -33.44 -12.70 -31.42
C LEU A 12 -33.63 -12.34 -29.93
N LEU A 13 -34.73 -12.79 -29.33
CA LEU A 13 -35.04 -12.58 -27.91
C LEU A 13 -33.97 -13.22 -27.01
N ARG A 14 -33.55 -14.46 -27.32
CA ARG A 14 -32.49 -15.15 -26.56
C ARG A 14 -31.16 -14.39 -26.64
N ARG A 15 -30.79 -13.87 -27.82
CA ARG A 15 -29.56 -13.08 -28.00
C ARG A 15 -29.61 -11.78 -27.19
N LEU A 16 -30.75 -11.09 -27.19
CA LEU A 16 -30.95 -9.89 -26.39
C LEU A 16 -30.87 -10.18 -24.89
N LEU A 17 -31.49 -11.27 -24.43
CA LEU A 17 -31.43 -11.69 -23.03
C LEU A 17 -30.00 -12.03 -22.60
N SER A 18 -29.27 -12.80 -23.43
CA SER A 18 -27.87 -13.15 -23.16
C SER A 18 -26.96 -11.92 -23.13
N ALA A 19 -27.16 -10.97 -24.05
CA ALA A 19 -26.40 -9.71 -24.05
C ALA A 19 -26.67 -8.90 -22.77
N LEU A 20 -27.92 -8.86 -22.31
CA LEU A 20 -28.31 -8.15 -21.09
C LEU A 20 -27.70 -8.78 -19.84
N VAL A 21 -27.67 -10.11 -19.75
CA VAL A 21 -27.00 -10.84 -18.66
C VAL A 21 -25.49 -10.58 -18.66
N LEU A 22 -24.84 -10.61 -19.82
CA LEU A 22 -23.40 -10.33 -19.93
C LEU A 22 -23.05 -8.89 -19.56
N MET A 23 -23.88 -7.92 -19.98
CA MET A 23 -23.76 -6.52 -19.56
C MET A 23 -23.89 -6.37 -18.04
N ALA A 24 -24.89 -7.01 -17.44
CA ALA A 24 -25.10 -6.98 -16.00
C ALA A 24 -23.91 -7.61 -15.24
N LEU A 25 -23.41 -8.75 -15.71
CA LEU A 25 -22.23 -9.40 -15.14
C LEU A 25 -20.99 -8.50 -15.26
N GLY A 26 -20.77 -7.90 -16.43
CA GLY A 26 -19.68 -6.95 -16.66
C GLY A 26 -19.76 -5.74 -15.73
N ALA A 27 -20.96 -5.18 -15.53
CA ALA A 27 -21.18 -4.08 -14.61
C ALA A 27 -20.90 -4.46 -13.14
N VAL A 28 -21.30 -5.66 -12.70
CA VAL A 28 -21.01 -6.17 -11.36
C VAL A 28 -19.51 -6.39 -11.16
N LEU A 29 -18.83 -7.01 -12.12
CA LEU A 29 -17.38 -7.21 -12.08
C LEU A 29 -16.63 -5.87 -12.06
N MET A 30 -17.05 -4.91 -12.88
CA MET A 30 -16.45 -3.57 -12.92
C MET A 30 -16.69 -2.83 -11.60
N ALA A 31 -17.90 -2.89 -11.02
CA ALA A 31 -18.19 -2.29 -9.73
C ALA A 31 -17.37 -2.95 -8.59
N GLY A 32 -17.19 -4.26 -8.63
CA GLY A 32 -16.30 -4.98 -7.72
C GLY A 32 -14.85 -4.55 -7.87
N TRP A 33 -14.38 -4.41 -9.11
CA TRP A 33 -13.03 -3.93 -9.42
C TRP A 33 -12.81 -2.49 -8.92
N LEU A 34 -13.77 -1.58 -9.16
CA LEU A 34 -13.69 -0.19 -8.68
C LEU A 34 -13.66 -0.11 -7.15
N ARG A 35 -14.41 -0.96 -6.44
CA ARG A 35 -14.37 -1.02 -4.97
C ARG A 35 -13.07 -1.59 -4.43
N PHE A 36 -12.48 -2.56 -5.14
CA PHE A 36 -11.18 -3.10 -4.76
C PHE A 36 -10.05 -2.09 -5.00
N PHE A 37 -10.17 -1.28 -6.07
CA PHE A 37 -9.23 -0.23 -6.43
C PHE A 37 -9.66 1.16 -6.00
N ASP A 38 -10.46 1.30 -4.93
CA ASP A 38 -10.98 2.60 -4.50
C ASP A 38 -9.80 3.58 -4.25
N PRO A 39 -9.59 4.57 -5.14
CA PRO A 39 -8.46 5.48 -5.04
C PRO A 39 -8.72 6.58 -3.99
N SER A 40 -9.93 6.65 -3.43
CA SER A 40 -10.24 7.56 -2.32
C SER A 40 -9.59 7.14 -1.00
N GLY A 41 -9.06 5.90 -0.95
CA GLY A 41 -8.45 5.29 0.22
C GLY A 41 -6.93 5.46 0.35
N PHE A 42 -6.31 6.52 -0.18
CA PHE A 42 -4.96 6.90 0.25
C PHE A 42 -5.03 7.37 1.70
N GLN A 43 -5.14 6.42 2.63
CA GLN A 43 -5.15 6.70 4.05
C GLN A 43 -3.81 7.35 4.38
N MET A 44 -3.90 8.63 4.77
CA MET A 44 -2.78 9.38 5.28
C MET A 44 -2.87 9.32 6.79
N MET A 45 -1.81 8.87 7.42
CA MET A 45 -1.69 8.88 8.87
C MET A 45 -0.48 9.70 9.27
N ARG A 46 -0.64 10.49 10.33
CA ARG A 46 0.46 11.20 10.95
C ARG A 46 0.94 10.40 12.14
N THR A 47 2.23 10.09 12.20
CA THR A 47 2.80 9.36 13.34
C THR A 47 2.69 10.21 14.61
N THR A 48 2.23 9.62 15.71
CA THR A 48 2.20 10.25 17.04
C THR A 48 3.51 10.01 17.80
N GLU A 49 4.21 8.94 17.45
CA GLU A 49 5.46 8.49 18.04
C GLU A 49 6.54 8.30 16.96
N ALA A 50 7.80 8.21 17.39
CA ALA A 50 8.89 7.90 16.49
C ALA A 50 8.86 6.42 16.12
N LEU A 51 9.14 6.13 14.84
CA LEU A 51 9.23 4.76 14.34
C LEU A 51 10.69 4.41 14.09
N ARG A 52 11.11 3.24 14.53
CA ARG A 52 12.44 2.69 14.23
C ARG A 52 12.44 2.15 12.80
N ILE A 53 13.49 2.45 12.05
CA ILE A 53 13.79 1.89 10.74
C ILE A 53 14.86 0.83 10.93
N TYR A 54 14.64 -0.37 10.44
CA TYR A 54 15.70 -1.39 10.44
C TYR A 54 16.83 -0.95 9.49
N GLY A 55 18.03 -0.79 10.02
CA GLY A 55 19.25 -0.51 9.26
C GLY A 55 19.97 -1.79 8.82
N PRO A 56 21.11 -1.65 8.11
CA PRO A 56 22.08 -2.72 7.97
C PRO A 56 22.39 -3.35 9.34
N GLN A 57 22.38 -4.67 9.41
CA GLN A 57 22.62 -5.36 10.67
C GLN A 57 24.04 -5.04 11.17
N ASP A 58 24.14 -4.57 12.42
CA ASP A 58 25.39 -4.40 13.18
C ASP A 58 26.22 -3.12 12.92
N ASP A 59 25.63 -2.04 12.37
CA ASP A 59 26.31 -0.73 12.26
C ASP A 59 26.22 0.13 13.53
N GLY A 60 25.43 -0.30 14.52
CA GLY A 60 25.22 0.42 15.78
C GLY A 60 24.44 1.75 15.63
N VAL A 61 23.90 2.04 14.44
CA VAL A 61 23.18 3.28 14.16
C VAL A 61 21.67 3.05 14.36
N ASP A 62 21.05 3.94 15.13
CA ASP A 62 19.61 3.90 15.34
C ASP A 62 18.89 4.81 14.34
N TYR A 63 18.36 4.21 13.28
CA TYR A 63 17.61 4.92 12.25
C TYR A 63 16.18 5.16 12.72
N ARG A 64 15.77 6.43 12.80
CA ARG A 64 14.44 6.81 13.29
C ARG A 64 13.71 7.66 12.27
N LEU A 65 12.43 7.33 12.06
CA LEU A 65 11.46 8.21 11.47
C LEU A 65 10.83 9.07 12.59
N PRO A 66 10.95 10.41 12.54
CA PRO A 66 10.48 11.26 13.63
C PRO A 66 8.96 11.23 13.79
N ALA A 67 8.51 11.49 15.02
CA ALA A 67 7.11 11.73 15.31
C ALA A 67 6.58 12.91 14.47
N GLY A 68 5.32 12.84 14.07
CA GLY A 68 4.68 13.83 13.21
C GLY A 68 4.89 13.64 11.72
N THR A 69 5.58 12.56 11.29
CA THR A 69 5.76 12.21 9.88
C THR A 69 4.43 11.76 9.27
N VAL A 70 4.13 12.23 8.05
CA VAL A 70 2.94 11.80 7.31
C VAL A 70 3.28 10.59 6.45
N LEU A 71 2.60 9.49 6.70
CA LEU A 71 2.69 8.25 5.96
C LEU A 71 1.50 8.13 5.02
N TYR A 72 1.77 7.83 3.75
CA TYR A 72 0.77 7.62 2.72
C TYR A 72 0.66 6.13 2.45
N PHE A 73 -0.54 5.55 2.63
CA PHE A 73 -0.76 4.16 2.28
C PHE A 73 -0.38 3.88 0.82
N ASP A 74 0.38 2.80 0.58
CA ASP A 74 0.77 2.37 -0.75
C ASP A 74 0.14 1.03 -1.11
N GLN A 75 0.37 0.00 -0.29
CA GLN A 75 -0.10 -1.35 -0.59
C GLN A 75 -0.20 -2.19 0.68
N ALA A 76 -1.25 -3.01 0.79
CA ALA A 76 -1.34 -4.09 1.76
C ALA A 76 -0.94 -5.42 1.11
N PHE A 77 -0.25 -6.26 1.87
CA PHE A 77 0.18 -7.60 1.47
C PHE A 77 -0.68 -8.67 2.16
N ALA A 78 -0.76 -9.87 1.56
CA ALA A 78 -1.63 -10.94 2.05
C ALA A 78 -1.15 -11.51 3.40
N GLU A 79 0.12 -11.33 3.71
CA GLU A 79 0.82 -11.72 4.93
C GLU A 79 0.46 -10.83 6.14
N GLY A 80 -0.36 -9.79 5.94
CA GLY A 80 -0.77 -8.86 6.99
C GLY A 80 0.14 -7.63 7.14
N HIS A 81 1.11 -7.47 6.24
CA HIS A 81 1.99 -6.30 6.21
C HIS A 81 1.41 -5.18 5.34
N VAL A 82 1.75 -3.94 5.67
CA VAL A 82 1.35 -2.76 4.90
C VAL A 82 2.58 -1.93 4.58
N ARG A 83 2.70 -1.51 3.32
CA ARG A 83 3.71 -0.55 2.86
C ARG A 83 3.12 0.85 2.86
N TYR A 84 3.88 1.78 3.42
CA TYR A 84 3.61 3.21 3.38
C TYR A 84 4.72 3.93 2.61
N ARG A 85 4.40 5.10 2.05
CA ARG A 85 5.36 6.06 1.47
C ARG A 85 5.49 7.27 2.40
N ALA A 86 6.71 7.75 2.58
CA ALA A 86 7.00 9.05 3.18
C ALA A 86 7.69 9.92 2.13
N TYR A 87 7.24 11.16 1.97
CA TYR A 87 7.83 12.12 1.04
C TYR A 87 8.67 13.13 1.79
N PHE A 88 9.90 13.34 1.33
CA PHE A 88 10.83 14.31 1.88
C PHE A 88 11.05 15.42 0.88
N ASN A 89 10.85 16.67 1.30
CA ASN A 89 11.27 17.82 0.53
C ASN A 89 12.72 18.12 0.87
N HIS A 90 13.61 18.01 -0.11
CA HIS A 90 15.02 18.40 0.04
C HIS A 90 15.29 19.66 -0.76
N LYS A 91 16.16 20.54 -0.23
CA LYS A 91 16.61 21.75 -0.92
C LYS A 91 18.13 21.73 -1.06
N GLY A 92 18.60 21.74 -2.30
CA GLY A 92 20.03 21.76 -2.64
C GLY A 92 20.52 20.44 -3.24
N PRO A 93 21.83 20.31 -3.50
CA PRO A 93 22.40 19.06 -4.00
C PRO A 93 22.37 17.97 -2.91
N ILE A 94 22.28 16.70 -3.33
CA ILE A 94 22.39 15.52 -2.47
C ILE A 94 23.68 14.80 -2.84
N ALA A 95 24.54 14.52 -1.86
CA ALA A 95 25.66 13.61 -2.05
C ALA A 95 25.09 12.20 -2.28
N HIS A 96 25.38 11.62 -3.43
CA HIS A 96 24.80 10.35 -3.85
C HIS A 96 25.81 9.53 -4.64
N GLU A 97 25.61 8.22 -4.64
CA GLU A 97 26.25 7.31 -5.57
C GLU A 97 25.24 6.91 -6.63
N SER A 98 25.67 6.83 -7.90
CA SER A 98 24.80 6.36 -8.97
C SER A 98 24.65 4.85 -8.87
N VAL A 99 23.41 4.39 -8.64
CA VAL A 99 23.09 2.97 -8.67
C VAL A 99 22.49 2.63 -10.04
N GLU A 100 23.15 1.74 -10.79
CA GLU A 100 22.66 1.30 -12.10
C GLU A 100 21.44 0.39 -11.95
N MET A 101 20.34 0.75 -12.61
CA MET A 101 19.13 -0.06 -12.66
C MET A 101 19.35 -1.26 -13.59
N LYS A 102 19.77 -2.40 -13.02
CA LYS A 102 19.86 -3.64 -13.76
C LYS A 102 18.47 -4.23 -14.05
N PRO A 103 18.29 -4.94 -15.18
CA PRO A 103 17.01 -5.59 -15.52
C PRO A 103 16.49 -6.56 -14.45
N GLU A 104 17.41 -7.22 -13.73
CA GLU A 104 17.10 -8.13 -12.62
C GLU A 104 16.34 -7.48 -11.46
N TYR A 105 16.40 -6.15 -11.33
CA TYR A 105 15.67 -5.41 -10.29
C TYR A 105 14.23 -5.07 -10.69
N GLY A 106 13.80 -5.33 -11.94
CA GLY A 106 12.41 -5.11 -12.37
C GLY A 106 11.89 -3.68 -12.14
N GLY A 107 12.79 -2.69 -12.12
CA GLY A 107 12.47 -1.29 -11.81
C GLY A 107 12.20 -0.99 -10.33
N ARG A 108 12.59 -1.90 -9.42
CA ARG A 108 12.32 -1.82 -7.97
C ARG A 108 13.55 -2.25 -7.17
N LEU A 109 14.50 -1.35 -6.98
CA LEU A 109 15.54 -1.51 -5.96
C LEU A 109 15.02 -0.93 -4.63
N PHE A 110 13.94 -1.50 -4.10
CA PHE A 110 13.52 -1.22 -2.73
C PHE A 110 14.11 -2.32 -1.86
N ALA A 111 15.14 -2.01 -1.07
CA ALA A 111 15.46 -2.85 0.08
C ALA A 111 14.32 -2.68 1.08
N PRO A 112 13.47 -3.70 1.34
CA PRO A 112 12.35 -3.54 2.25
C PRO A 112 12.92 -3.36 3.67
N LEU A 113 12.92 -2.12 4.15
CA LEU A 113 13.21 -1.81 5.54
C LEU A 113 11.89 -1.81 6.31
N TRP A 114 11.86 -2.56 7.40
CA TRP A 114 10.69 -2.65 8.27
C TRP A 114 10.66 -1.45 9.24
N LEU A 115 9.46 -1.11 9.71
CA LEU A 115 9.22 -0.05 10.68
C LEU A 115 8.59 -0.64 11.96
N GLU A 116 9.06 -0.21 13.11
CA GLU A 116 8.49 -0.59 14.42
C GLU A 116 8.26 0.63 15.31
N THR A 117 7.25 0.57 16.17
CA THR A 117 7.04 1.55 17.23
C THR A 117 8.17 1.45 18.25
N LEU A 118 8.73 2.60 18.63
CA LEU A 118 9.62 2.65 19.78
C LEU A 118 8.78 2.67 21.06
N THR A 119 8.78 1.56 21.80
CA THR A 119 8.31 1.55 23.19
C THR A 119 9.43 2.07 24.08
N ASP A 120 9.24 3.26 24.65
CA ASP A 120 10.23 3.84 25.56
C ASP A 120 10.19 3.09 26.91
N ASP A 121 10.97 2.02 27.03
CA ASP A 121 11.20 1.37 28.34
C ASP A 121 12.18 2.18 29.21
N SER A 122 12.63 3.35 28.76
CA SER A 122 13.67 4.15 29.43
C SER A 122 13.16 5.17 30.46
N ASP A 123 11.84 5.33 30.62
CA ASP A 123 11.22 6.21 31.64
C ASP A 123 10.80 5.48 32.93
N ALA A 124 11.13 4.19 33.09
CA ALA A 124 10.83 3.42 34.30
C ALA A 124 12.07 3.23 35.20
N SER A 125 12.42 4.27 35.97
CA SER A 125 13.16 4.09 37.23
C SER A 125 12.74 5.11 38.29
N PRO A 126 11.87 4.72 39.24
CA PRO A 126 11.69 5.44 40.48
C PRO A 126 12.55 4.81 41.58
N SER A 127 13.62 5.49 42.01
CA SER A 127 14.17 5.26 43.34
C SER A 127 14.80 6.53 43.89
N VAL A 128 13.92 7.27 44.56
CA VAL A 128 14.16 8.17 45.70
C VAL A 128 15.45 7.82 46.44
N THR A 129 16.41 8.76 46.44
CA THR A 129 17.50 8.78 47.41
C THR A 129 17.07 9.68 48.57
N THR A 130 16.74 9.08 49.70
CA THR A 130 16.58 9.78 50.99
C THR A 130 17.97 10.14 51.52
N PRO A 131 18.24 11.39 51.95
CA PRO A 131 19.50 11.72 52.60
C PRO A 131 19.44 11.34 54.09
N HIS A 132 20.53 10.74 54.58
CA HIS A 132 20.86 10.65 56.00
C HIS A 132 21.57 11.92 56.46
#